data_AF-A0A7J5DM83-F1
#
_entry.id   AF-A0A7J5DM83-F1
#
_cell.length_a   1.000
_cell.length_b   1.000
_cell.length_c   1.000
_cell.angle_alpha   90.00
_cell.angle_beta   90.00
_cell.angle_gamma   90.00
#
_symmetry.space_group_name_H-M   'P 1'
#
loop_
_entity.id
_entity.type
_entity.pdbx_description
1 polymer ?
#
loop_
_entity_poly.entity_id
_entity_poly.type
_entity_poly.pdbx_seq_one_letter_code
_entity_poly.pdbx_strand_id
1 'polypeptide(L)'
;MTPVDPCLVADRQVCQATRDLSRAVLRRLTVTAVGIQSDIKTIVATRVDGSCEYHLWRLHGDDGRLLLQFDPLKQSSDVWRTLAGDASLLGHLADLRAHPPGYFYVHPLPDPRDIAIPLPANPRGLAPRTIGPLWWPARPDVQPLRQ
;
A
#
# COMPACT_ATOMS: atom_id res chain seq x y z
N MET A 1 5.73 27.56 -4.73
CA MET A 1 4.39 27.00 -4.43
C MET A 1 4.42 26.46 -3.01
N THR A 2 3.63 27.02 -2.11
CA THR A 2 3.37 26.44 -0.79
C THR A 2 2.64 25.10 -1.00
N PRO A 3 2.99 24.02 -0.28
CA PRO A 3 2.20 22.80 -0.33
C PRO A 3 0.77 23.16 0.05
N VAL A 4 -0.20 22.85 -0.82
CA VAL A 4 -1.61 22.98 -0.48
C VAL A 4 -1.86 22.00 0.65
N ASP A 5 -2.12 22.52 1.85
CA ASP A 5 -2.58 21.73 2.99
C ASP A 5 -3.91 21.09 2.58
N PRO A 6 -3.95 19.78 2.31
CA PRO A 6 -5.13 19.17 1.71
C PRO A 6 -6.20 18.88 2.78
N CYS A 7 -5.99 19.39 4.00
CA CYS A 7 -6.93 19.34 5.10
C CYS A 7 -7.62 20.68 5.26
N LEU A 8 -8.92 20.70 4.95
CA LEU A 8 -9.78 21.85 5.26
C LEU A 8 -9.69 22.16 6.77
N VAL A 9 -9.77 23.43 7.14
CA VAL A 9 -9.50 23.90 8.51
C VAL A 9 -10.35 23.18 9.58
N ALA A 10 -11.61 22.85 9.26
CA ALA A 10 -12.52 22.12 10.14
C ALA A 10 -12.12 20.64 10.37
N ASP A 11 -11.27 20.09 9.51
CA ASP A 11 -10.83 18.70 9.51
C ASP A 11 -9.39 18.50 9.99
N ARG A 12 -8.66 19.57 10.35
CA ARG A 12 -7.22 19.50 10.63
C ARG A 12 -6.84 18.53 11.75
N GLN A 13 -7.60 18.50 12.84
CA GLN A 13 -7.33 17.56 13.94
C GLN A 13 -7.56 16.11 13.51
N VAL A 14 -8.64 15.84 12.77
CA VAL A 14 -8.94 14.49 12.28
C VAL A 14 -7.91 14.07 11.25
N CYS A 15 -7.57 14.94 10.30
CA CYS A 15 -6.49 14.75 9.33
C CYS A 15 -5.15 14.42 10.00
N GLN A 16 -4.78 15.17 11.03
CA GLN A 16 -3.53 14.96 11.76
C GLN A 16 -3.56 13.61 12.49
N ALA A 17 -4.66 13.28 13.17
CA ALA A 17 -4.84 11.98 13.82
C ALA A 17 -4.79 10.82 12.81
N THR A 18 -5.45 10.94 11.65
CA THR A 18 -5.38 9.98 10.55
C THR A 18 -3.94 9.83 10.06
N ARG A 19 -3.20 10.93 9.88
CA ARG A 19 -1.80 10.91 9.43
C ARG A 19 -0.87 10.23 10.45
N ASP A 20 -1.07 10.49 11.73
CA ASP A 20 -0.28 9.90 12.80
C ASP A 20 -0.59 8.40 12.93
N LEU A 21 -1.86 8.02 12.77
CA LEU A 21 -2.28 6.62 12.67
C LEU A 21 -1.63 5.95 11.45
N SER A 22 -1.73 6.54 10.25
CA SER A 22 -1.07 6.01 9.05
C SER A 22 0.43 5.83 9.25
N ARG A 23 1.09 6.79 9.91
CA ARG A 23 2.53 6.69 10.23
C ARG A 23 2.82 5.54 11.19
N ALA A 24 2.02 5.35 12.22
CA ALA A 24 2.17 4.27 13.19
C ALA A 24 1.96 2.90 12.54
N VAL A 25 0.90 2.75 11.73
CA VAL A 25 0.60 1.52 11.00
C VAL A 25 1.72 1.21 10.00
N LEU A 26 2.22 2.21 9.27
CA LEU A 26 3.31 2.01 8.32
C LEU A 26 4.62 1.58 8.97
N ARG A 27 4.93 2.10 10.17
CA ARG A 27 6.07 1.62 10.97
C ARG A 27 5.91 0.16 11.34
N ARG A 28 4.72 -0.23 11.84
CA ARG A 28 4.41 -1.63 12.17
C ARG A 28 4.55 -2.53 10.94
N LEU A 29 3.93 -2.14 9.83
CA LEU A 29 3.99 -2.84 8.55
C LEU A 29 5.44 -2.99 8.04
N THR A 30 6.29 -1.98 8.21
CA THR A 30 7.72 -2.06 7.87
C THR A 30 8.44 -3.12 8.71
N VAL A 31 8.24 -3.11 10.04
CA VAL A 31 8.87 -4.09 10.93
C VAL A 31 8.39 -5.51 10.62
N THR A 32 7.08 -5.69 10.41
CA THR A 32 6.48 -6.98 10.06
C THR A 32 7.01 -7.50 8.72
N ALA A 33 7.09 -6.65 7.69
CA ALA A 33 7.61 -7.02 6.38
C ALA A 33 9.09 -7.44 6.46
N VAL A 34 9.93 -6.67 7.15
CA VAL A 34 11.36 -7.01 7.35
C VAL A 34 11.52 -8.32 8.13
N GLY A 35 10.63 -8.59 9.09
CA GLY A 35 10.60 -9.85 9.84
C GLY A 35 10.23 -11.07 9.00
N ILE A 36 9.50 -10.89 7.90
CA ILE A 36 9.21 -11.95 6.91
C ILE A 36 10.41 -12.09 5.97
N GLN A 37 10.81 -11.01 5.31
CA GLN A 37 11.95 -10.97 4.39
C GLN A 37 12.47 -9.53 4.24
N SER A 38 13.77 -9.34 4.47
CA SER A 38 14.44 -8.02 4.47
C SER A 38 14.35 -7.25 3.14
N ASP A 39 14.19 -7.97 2.05
CA ASP A 39 14.25 -7.44 0.70
C ASP A 39 12.92 -6.84 0.25
N ILE A 40 11.84 -7.03 1.01
CA ILE A 40 10.54 -6.44 0.71
C ILE A 40 10.63 -4.91 0.84
N LYS A 41 10.43 -4.21 -0.29
CA LYS A 41 10.43 -2.73 -0.38
C LYS A 41 9.10 -2.15 -0.83
N THR A 42 8.20 -2.91 -1.40
CA THR A 42 6.86 -2.40 -1.76
C THR A 42 5.81 -3.45 -1.50
N ILE A 43 4.74 -3.06 -0.82
CA ILE A 43 3.54 -3.88 -0.64
C ILE A 43 2.47 -3.40 -1.61
N VAL A 44 1.82 -4.32 -2.31
CA VAL A 44 0.65 -4.01 -3.12
C VAL A 44 -0.59 -4.64 -2.51
N ALA A 45 -1.57 -3.79 -2.24
CA ALA A 45 -2.89 -4.17 -1.80
C ALA A 45 -3.93 -3.80 -2.86
N THR A 46 -4.98 -4.61 -2.99
CA THR A 46 -6.03 -4.41 -3.98
C THR A 46 -7.38 -4.35 -3.26
N ARG A 47 -8.16 -3.32 -3.55
CA ARG A 47 -9.53 -3.18 -3.05
C ARG A 47 -10.41 -4.31 -3.61
N VAL A 48 -11.20 -4.93 -2.74
CA VAL A 48 -12.16 -5.96 -3.13
C VAL A 48 -13.41 -5.29 -3.71
N ASP A 49 -13.88 -5.75 -4.87
CA ASP A 49 -15.07 -5.18 -5.51
C ASP A 49 -16.29 -5.26 -4.59
N GLY A 50 -17.01 -4.13 -4.45
CA GLY A 50 -18.19 -4.04 -3.58
C GLY A 50 -17.88 -4.01 -2.07
N SER A 51 -16.60 -3.92 -1.68
CA SER A 51 -16.15 -3.81 -0.30
C SER A 51 -15.22 -2.61 -0.10
N CYS A 52 -15.15 -2.12 1.14
CA CYS A 52 -14.14 -1.13 1.56
C CYS A 52 -12.82 -1.79 1.99
N GLU A 53 -12.73 -3.11 1.90
CA GLU A 53 -11.57 -3.90 2.31
C GLU A 53 -10.51 -3.94 1.21
N TYR A 54 -9.26 -3.86 1.64
CA TYR A 54 -8.08 -4.08 0.81
C TYR A 54 -7.44 -5.41 1.18
N HIS A 55 -7.22 -6.26 0.19
CA HIS A 55 -6.49 -7.50 0.39
C HIS A 55 -5.03 -7.30 0.04
N LEU A 56 -4.14 -7.82 0.88
CA LEU A 56 -2.73 -7.97 0.54
C LEU A 56 -2.63 -8.99 -0.59
N TRP A 57 -1.95 -8.63 -1.69
CA TRP A 57 -1.74 -9.57 -2.79
C TRP A 57 -0.28 -9.84 -3.04
N ARG A 58 0.57 -8.81 -3.02
CA ARG A 58 1.93 -8.90 -3.57
C ARG A 58 2.93 -8.12 -2.74
N LEU A 59 4.13 -8.66 -2.64
CA LEU A 59 5.29 -8.06 -1.99
C LEU A 59 6.44 -8.01 -3.00
N HIS A 60 7.05 -6.84 -3.16
CA HIS A 60 8.05 -6.57 -4.19
C HIS A 60 9.36 -6.08 -3.58
N GLY A 61 10.46 -6.37 -4.29
CA GLY A 61 11.80 -5.87 -4.00
C GLY A 61 12.00 -4.40 -4.40
N ASP A 62 13.23 -3.91 -4.25
CA ASP A 62 13.66 -2.58 -4.71
C ASP A 62 13.64 -2.45 -6.24
N ASP A 63 13.94 -3.54 -6.94
CA ASP A 63 13.93 -3.69 -8.39
C ASP A 63 12.52 -3.83 -9.00
N GLY A 64 11.47 -3.82 -8.17
CA GLY A 64 10.08 -4.02 -8.59
C GLY A 64 9.71 -5.48 -8.86
N ARG A 65 10.64 -6.44 -8.68
CA ARG A 65 10.38 -7.87 -8.85
C ARG A 65 9.39 -8.35 -7.79
N LEU A 66 8.41 -9.13 -8.21
CA LEU A 66 7.55 -9.87 -7.27
C LEU A 66 8.41 -10.85 -6.47
N LEU A 67 8.47 -10.64 -5.15
CA LEU A 67 9.14 -11.56 -4.24
C LEU A 67 8.17 -12.63 -3.76
N LEU A 68 7.00 -12.19 -3.30
CA LEU A 68 6.01 -13.08 -2.68
C LEU A 68 4.59 -12.64 -3.07
N GLN A 69 3.74 -13.63 -3.36
CA GLN A 69 2.30 -13.45 -3.47
C GLN A 69 1.64 -13.97 -2.18
N PHE A 70 0.81 -13.14 -1.56
CA PHE A 70 0.04 -13.55 -0.39
C PHE A 70 -1.19 -14.32 -0.85
N ASP A 71 -1.34 -15.53 -0.32
CA ASP A 71 -2.54 -16.35 -0.49
C ASP A 71 -3.08 -16.64 0.92
N PRO A 72 -4.17 -15.98 1.34
CA PRO A 72 -4.71 -16.12 2.70
C PRO A 72 -5.16 -17.55 3.02
N LEU A 73 -5.47 -18.37 2.00
CA LEU A 73 -5.82 -19.78 2.18
C LEU A 73 -4.59 -20.66 2.45
N LYS A 74 -3.39 -20.19 2.07
CA LYS A 74 -2.14 -20.95 2.21
C LYS A 74 -1.20 -20.39 3.30
N GLN A 75 -1.36 -19.12 3.69
CA GLN A 75 -0.46 -18.42 4.60
C GLN A 75 -1.25 -17.90 5.81
N SER A 76 -1.52 -18.77 6.79
CA SER A 76 -2.40 -18.49 7.94
C SER A 76 -1.69 -17.98 9.21
N SER A 77 -0.36 -17.81 9.17
CA SER A 77 0.40 -17.36 10.36
C SER A 77 -0.03 -15.97 10.83
N ASP A 78 0.09 -15.70 12.13
CA ASP A 78 -0.25 -14.40 12.72
C ASP A 78 0.52 -13.22 12.10
N VAL A 79 1.76 -13.44 11.65
CA VAL A 79 2.61 -12.39 11.05
C VAL A 79 2.02 -11.91 9.72
N TRP A 80 1.61 -12.85 8.87
CA TRP A 80 0.95 -12.56 7.60
C TRP A 80 -0.41 -11.90 7.77
N ARG A 81 -1.23 -12.37 8.73
CA ARG A 81 -2.52 -11.74 9.07
C ARG A 81 -2.32 -10.31 9.56
N THR A 82 -1.30 -10.06 10.39
CA THR A 82 -0.93 -8.72 10.84
C THR A 82 -0.54 -7.83 9.66
N LEU A 83 0.30 -8.32 8.75
CA LEU A 83 0.72 -7.59 7.56
C LEU A 83 -0.46 -7.20 6.66
N ALA A 84 -1.37 -8.15 6.43
CA ALA A 84 -2.57 -7.93 5.62
C ALA A 84 -3.52 -6.92 6.27
N GLY A 85 -3.73 -7.02 7.59
CA GLY A 85 -4.55 -6.06 8.33
C GLY A 85 -3.99 -4.64 8.29
N ASP A 86 -2.67 -4.50 8.43
CA ASP A 86 -2.00 -3.19 8.36
C ASP A 86 -2.09 -2.55 6.97
N ALA A 87 -1.85 -3.36 5.94
CA ALA A 87 -1.98 -2.91 4.55
C ALA A 87 -3.42 -2.48 4.25
N SER A 88 -4.40 -3.24 4.77
CA SER A 88 -5.81 -2.94 4.59
C SER A 88 -6.21 -1.63 5.27
N LEU A 89 -5.79 -1.44 6.52
CA LEU A 89 -6.04 -0.21 7.27
C LEU A 89 -5.42 1.01 6.60
N LEU A 90 -4.19 0.91 6.07
CA LEU A 90 -3.58 2.01 5.31
C LEU A 90 -4.35 2.36 4.04
N GLY A 91 -4.78 1.35 3.29
CA GLY A 91 -5.62 1.55 2.11
C GLY A 91 -6.93 2.26 2.46
N HIS A 92 -7.58 1.83 3.53
CA HIS A 92 -8.83 2.44 3.99
C HIS A 92 -8.65 3.89 4.45
N LEU A 93 -7.62 4.19 5.25
CA LEU A 93 -7.33 5.56 5.69
C LEU A 93 -7.06 6.51 4.51
N ALA A 94 -6.48 5.99 3.43
CA ALA A 94 -6.26 6.75 2.22
C ALA A 94 -7.52 6.91 1.34
N ASP A 95 -8.37 5.90 1.26
CA ASP A 95 -9.63 5.96 0.49
C ASP A 95 -10.66 6.88 1.17
N LEU A 96 -10.70 6.89 2.50
CA LEU A 96 -11.56 7.78 3.31
C LEU A 96 -11.28 9.27 3.09
N ARG A 97 -10.18 9.63 2.42
CA ARG A 97 -9.77 11.01 2.25
C ARG A 97 -9.23 11.26 0.84
N ALA A 98 -9.89 12.14 0.10
CA ALA A 98 -9.40 12.61 -1.18
C ALA A 98 -8.16 13.52 -1.01
N HIS A 99 -6.97 12.94 -0.90
CA HIS A 99 -5.69 13.67 -0.82
C HIS A 99 -4.78 13.39 -2.02
N PRO A 100 -3.79 14.25 -2.27
CA PRO A 100 -2.76 13.97 -3.26
C PRO A 100 -2.07 12.60 -3.02
N PRO A 101 -1.63 11.91 -4.07
CA PRO A 101 -0.87 10.66 -3.94
C PRO A 101 0.32 10.79 -2.98
N GLY A 102 0.57 9.77 -2.15
CA GLY A 102 1.65 9.77 -1.16
C GLY A 102 1.36 10.49 0.15
N TYR A 103 0.23 11.23 0.26
CA TYR A 103 -0.12 11.95 1.48
C TYR A 103 -0.24 11.04 2.70
N PHE A 104 -0.79 9.84 2.52
CA PHE A 104 -0.83 8.78 3.52
C PHE A 104 0.07 7.59 3.18
N TYR A 105 1.17 7.85 2.48
CA TYR A 105 2.18 6.84 2.14
C TYR A 105 1.64 5.66 1.29
N VAL A 106 0.54 5.89 0.57
CA VAL A 106 0.01 4.98 -0.43
C VAL A 106 0.01 5.64 -1.80
N HIS A 107 0.16 4.84 -2.84
CA HIS A 107 0.24 5.28 -4.23
C HIS A 107 -0.75 4.50 -5.08
N PRO A 108 -1.66 5.16 -5.82
CA PRO A 108 -2.51 4.47 -6.77
C PRO A 108 -1.66 3.85 -7.89
N LEU A 109 -2.05 2.67 -8.35
CA LEU A 109 -1.46 1.97 -9.50
C LEU A 109 -2.40 2.10 -10.73
N PRO A 110 -2.00 1.60 -11.92
CA PRO A 110 -2.84 1.71 -13.12
C PRO A 110 -4.23 1.05 -12.99
N ASP A 111 -4.35 -0.05 -12.23
CA ASP A 111 -5.67 -0.53 -11.79
C ASP A 111 -6.13 0.36 -10.63
N PRO A 112 -7.29 1.04 -10.73
CA PRO A 112 -7.76 1.98 -9.70
C PRO A 112 -8.08 1.31 -8.35
N ARG A 113 -8.13 -0.02 -8.29
CA ARG A 113 -8.28 -0.78 -7.04
C ARG A 113 -6.93 -1.08 -6.38
N ASP A 114 -5.86 -1.04 -7.15
CA ASP A 114 -4.52 -1.35 -6.69
C ASP A 114 -3.85 -0.12 -6.07
N ILE A 115 -3.28 -0.32 -4.88
CA ILE A 115 -2.42 0.64 -4.20
C ILE A 115 -1.07 0.02 -3.89
N ALA A 116 -0.03 0.83 -3.96
CA ALA A 116 1.33 0.49 -3.55
C ALA A 116 1.71 1.25 -2.27
N ILE A 117 2.33 0.52 -1.34
CA ILE A 117 2.80 1.00 -0.03
C ILE A 117 4.33 0.77 0.01
N PRO A 118 5.13 1.81 -0.31
CA PRO A 118 6.58 1.72 -0.35
C PRO A 118 7.21 1.69 1.05
N LEU A 119 8.28 0.92 1.19
CA LEU A 119 9.04 0.65 2.40
C LEU A 119 10.55 0.90 2.17
N PRO A 120 11.24 1.63 3.06
CA PRO A 120 10.67 2.39 4.16
C PRO A 120 9.84 3.58 3.66
N ALA A 121 8.90 4.02 4.49
CA ALA A 121 8.13 5.23 4.26
C ALA A 121 9.05 6.40 3.93
N ASN A 122 8.76 7.15 2.86
CA ASN A 122 9.40 8.44 2.69
C ASN A 122 8.93 9.37 3.83
N PRO A 123 9.81 9.79 4.75
CA PRO A 123 9.40 10.58 5.92
C PRO A 123 8.84 11.95 5.55
N ARG A 124 9.08 12.40 4.31
CA ARG A 124 8.54 13.65 3.77
C ARG A 124 7.12 13.52 3.23
N GLY A 125 6.54 12.31 3.18
CA GLY A 125 5.25 12.04 2.52
C GLY A 125 5.29 12.29 1.01
N LEU A 126 6.49 12.45 0.45
CA LEU A 126 6.68 12.55 -0.98
C LEU A 126 6.60 11.15 -1.56
N ALA A 127 5.90 10.99 -2.68
CA ALA A 127 5.95 9.75 -3.41
C ALA A 127 7.41 9.33 -3.64
N PRO A 128 7.73 8.02 -3.58
CA PRO A 128 8.97 7.53 -4.17
C PRO A 128 9.07 8.15 -5.57
N ARG A 129 10.23 8.73 -5.91
CA ARG A 129 10.43 9.41 -7.21
C ARG A 129 10.05 8.52 -8.39
N THR A 130 10.13 7.21 -8.19
CA THR A 130 9.58 6.16 -9.03
C THR A 130 9.35 4.95 -8.14
N ILE A 131 8.11 4.47 -8.06
CA ILE A 131 7.91 3.02 -7.85
C ILE A 131 8.35 2.44 -9.20
N GLY A 132 9.43 1.65 -9.22
CA GLY A 132 9.89 1.01 -10.45
C GLY A 132 8.74 0.23 -11.11
N PRO A 133 8.84 -0.11 -12.42
CA PRO A 133 7.84 -0.96 -13.05
C PRO A 133 7.68 -2.22 -12.20
N LEU A 134 6.48 -2.43 -11.66
CA LEU A 134 6.19 -3.64 -10.91
C LEU A 134 6.11 -4.77 -11.94
N TRP A 135 6.97 -5.77 -11.84
CA TRP A 135 6.98 -6.87 -12.79
C TRP A 135 6.03 -7.95 -12.30
N TRP A 136 4.92 -8.10 -13.01
CA TRP A 136 4.01 -9.23 -12.81
C TRP A 136 4.58 -10.45 -13.55
N PRO A 137 4.80 -11.60 -12.90
CA PRO A 137 4.66 -12.84 -13.65
C PRO A 137 3.23 -12.87 -14.19
N ALA A 138 3.08 -13.11 -15.49
CA ALA A 138 1.79 -13.13 -16.15
C ALA A 138 0.77 -13.92 -15.31
N ARG A 139 -0.37 -13.30 -14.97
CA ARG A 139 -1.47 -14.01 -14.33
C ARG A 139 -1.79 -15.23 -15.22
N PRO A 140 -1.85 -16.46 -14.70
CA PRO A 140 -2.28 -17.60 -15.52
C PRO A 140 -3.70 -17.41 -16.08
N ASP A 141 -4.50 -16.50 -15.49
CA ASP A 141 -5.90 -16.27 -15.86
C ASP A 141 -6.17 -14.99 -16.67
N VAL A 142 -5.13 -14.27 -17.12
CA VAL A 142 -5.33 -13.14 -18.05
C VAL A 142 -4.65 -13.49 -19.37
N GLN A 143 -5.39 -14.21 -20.23
CA GLN A 143 -5.03 -14.27 -21.63
C GLN A 143 -5.08 -12.84 -22.21
N PRO A 144 -4.04 -12.40 -22.94
CA PRO A 144 -4.15 -11.15 -23.68
C PRO A 144 -5.28 -11.30 -24.69
N LEU A 145 -6.21 -10.34 -24.71
CA LEU A 145 -7.12 -10.15 -25.84
C LEU A 145 -6.25 -10.03 -27.08
N ARG A 146 -6.19 -11.11 -27.86
CA ARG A 146 -5.62 -11.11 -29.19
C ARG A 146 -6.46 -10.12 -30.01
N GLN A 147 -5.79 -9.13 -30.57
CA GLN A 147 -6.31 -8.36 -31.70
C GLN A 147 -6.45 -9.27 -32.92
#